data_AF-A0A069AN33-F1
#
_entry.id   AF-A0A069AN33-F1
#
_cell.length_a   1.000
_cell.length_b   1.000
_cell.length_c   1.000
_cell.angle_alpha   90.00
_cell.angle_beta   90.00
_cell.angle_gamma   90.00
#
_symmetry.space_group_name_H-M   'P 1'
#
loop_
_entity.id
_entity.type
_entity.pdbx_description
1 polymer ?
#
loop_
_entity_poly.entity_id
_entity_poly.type
_entity_poly.pdbx_seq_one_letter_code
_entity_poly.pdbx_strand_id
1 'polypeptide(L)'
;MKITPVKALTDNYIWMIQHGNHAVCVDPSEPSPVLEFLVRNRLMLAQTWVTHPHPDHEGGAAALWRGYMESPVYGESDIEAATHTVTAGTQFTFGDGQVTVWATPGHTDRHTSYLLETSDGIHVFCGDTLFFRRLRTRVYRHNRTALRQLPTLQPPA
;
A
#
# COMPACT_ATOMS: atom_id res chain seq x y z
N MET A 1 -12.05 4.08 -9.07
CA MET A 1 -10.74 3.36 -9.20
C MET A 1 -10.94 1.84 -9.20
N LYS A 2 -9.96 1.04 -9.67
CA LYS A 2 -10.04 -0.44 -9.60
C LYS A 2 -8.89 -1.03 -8.78
N ILE A 3 -9.23 -1.79 -7.73
CA ILE A 3 -8.25 -2.45 -6.84
C ILE A 3 -8.26 -3.95 -7.14
N THR A 4 -7.09 -4.50 -7.44
CA THR A 4 -6.92 -5.92 -7.78
C THR A 4 -5.83 -6.55 -6.93
N PRO A 5 -6.12 -7.63 -6.18
CA PRO A 5 -5.08 -8.42 -5.52
C PRO A 5 -4.30 -9.23 -6.56
N VAL A 6 -2.98 -9.18 -6.49
CA VAL A 6 -2.05 -10.03 -7.25
C VAL A 6 -1.35 -10.94 -6.24
N LYS A 7 -1.46 -12.25 -6.44
CA LYS A 7 -0.77 -13.22 -5.58
C LYS A 7 0.74 -13.09 -5.79
N ALA A 8 1.49 -13.11 -4.70
CA ALA A 8 2.94 -13.20 -4.70
C ALA A 8 3.37 -14.22 -3.64
N LEU A 9 4.55 -14.82 -3.82
CA LEU A 9 5.09 -15.82 -2.90
C LEU A 9 4.06 -16.93 -2.57
N THR A 10 3.91 -17.30 -1.30
CA THR A 10 3.01 -18.38 -0.86
C THR A 10 1.62 -17.88 -0.48
N ASP A 11 1.54 -16.80 0.31
CA ASP A 11 0.29 -16.28 0.87
C ASP A 11 0.22 -14.74 0.92
N ASN A 12 1.18 -14.05 0.30
CA ASN A 12 1.21 -12.59 0.20
C ASN A 12 0.33 -12.07 -0.95
N TYR A 13 -0.15 -10.84 -0.80
CA TYR A 13 -0.85 -10.12 -1.85
C TYR A 13 -0.20 -8.78 -2.09
N ILE A 14 0.18 -8.55 -3.36
CA ILE A 14 0.50 -7.22 -3.87
C ILE A 14 -0.81 -6.58 -4.31
N TRP A 15 -1.11 -5.38 -3.83
CA TRP A 15 -2.33 -4.68 -4.24
C TRP A 15 -2.05 -3.74 -5.41
N MET A 16 -2.73 -3.97 -6.53
CA MET A 16 -2.67 -3.09 -7.69
C MET A 16 -3.87 -2.14 -7.71
N ILE A 17 -3.62 -0.83 -7.64
CA ILE A 17 -4.65 0.22 -7.67
C ILE A 17 -4.58 0.91 -9.02
N GLN A 18 -5.62 0.81 -9.83
CA GLN A 18 -5.66 1.32 -11.20
C GLN A 18 -6.53 2.58 -11.28
N HIS A 19 -6.03 3.61 -11.96
CA HIS A 19 -6.77 4.82 -12.34
C HIS A 19 -6.32 5.27 -13.73
N GLY A 20 -7.22 5.22 -14.72
CA GLY A 20 -6.87 5.46 -16.12
C GLY A 20 -5.86 4.44 -16.65
N ASN A 21 -4.76 4.92 -17.25
CA ASN A 21 -3.63 4.12 -17.71
C ASN A 21 -2.49 4.02 -16.67
N HIS A 22 -2.70 4.48 -15.44
CA HIS A 22 -1.72 4.45 -14.37
C HIS A 22 -2.10 3.44 -13.29
N ALA A 23 -1.09 2.93 -12.59
CA ALA A 23 -1.28 2.04 -11.46
C ALA A 23 -0.32 2.36 -10.30
N VAL A 24 -0.80 2.10 -9.08
CA VAL A 24 0.03 1.96 -7.89
C VAL A 24 0.18 0.48 -7.56
N CYS A 25 1.35 0.08 -7.08
CA CYS A 25 1.53 -1.20 -6.39
C CYS A 25 1.77 -0.96 -4.90
N VAL A 26 1.11 -1.73 -4.04
CA VAL A 26 1.31 -1.70 -2.59
C VAL A 26 1.94 -3.02 -2.16
N ASP A 27 3.02 -2.91 -1.37
CA ASP A 27 3.83 -4.01 -0.86
C ASP A 27 4.32 -4.98 -1.95
N PRO A 28 5.11 -4.53 -2.94
CA PRO A 28 5.65 -5.41 -3.96
C PRO A 28 6.70 -6.36 -3.37
N SER A 29 6.29 -7.56 -2.95
CA SER A 29 7.19 -8.63 -2.50
C SER A 29 8.26 -8.97 -3.54
N GLU A 30 7.86 -8.98 -4.82
CA GLU A 30 8.69 -9.34 -5.97
C GLU A 30 8.31 -8.44 -7.16
N PRO A 31 9.23 -8.11 -8.08
CA PRO A 31 8.92 -7.23 -9.21
C PRO A 31 8.06 -7.93 -10.28
N SER A 32 8.27 -9.23 -10.53
CA SER A 32 7.67 -9.94 -11.66
C SER A 32 6.13 -9.90 -11.69
N PRO A 33 5.40 -10.18 -10.60
CA PRO A 33 3.94 -10.13 -10.62
C PRO A 33 3.39 -8.73 -10.94
N VAL A 34 4.10 -7.68 -10.50
CA VAL A 34 3.75 -6.29 -10.80
C VAL A 34 3.97 -6.01 -12.29
N LEU A 35 5.13 -6.36 -12.83
CA LEU A 35 5.47 -6.18 -14.25
C LEU A 35 4.47 -6.88 -15.17
N GLU A 36 4.16 -8.14 -14.88
CA GLU A 36 3.17 -8.93 -15.63
C GLU A 36 1.79 -8.27 -15.60
N PHE A 37 1.37 -7.78 -14.43
CA PHE A 37 0.11 -7.07 -14.29
C PHE A 37 0.07 -5.79 -15.14
N LEU A 38 1.14 -4.98 -15.08
CA LEU A 38 1.24 -3.73 -15.84
C LEU A 38 1.19 -4.00 -17.35
N VAL A 39 1.98 -4.95 -17.85
CA VAL A 39 2.04 -5.31 -19.27
C VAL A 39 0.68 -5.83 -19.76
N ARG A 40 0.09 -6.79 -19.03
CA ARG A 40 -1.20 -7.39 -19.41
C ARG A 40 -2.32 -6.37 -19.51
N ASN A 41 -2.30 -5.35 -18.64
CA ASN A 41 -3.34 -4.34 -18.58
C ASN A 41 -2.96 -3.02 -19.30
N ARG A 42 -1.79 -2.95 -19.94
CA ARG A 42 -1.25 -1.77 -20.62
C ARG A 42 -1.21 -0.53 -19.72
N LEU A 43 -0.64 -0.68 -18.52
CA LEU A 43 -0.54 0.36 -17.51
C LEU A 43 0.90 0.84 -17.34
N MET A 44 1.04 2.07 -16.86
CA MET A 44 2.29 2.63 -16.35
C MET A 44 2.29 2.60 -14.83
N LEU A 45 3.39 2.16 -14.22
CA LEU A 45 3.58 2.27 -12.77
C LEU A 45 3.79 3.74 -12.42
N ALA A 46 2.91 4.28 -11.58
CA ALA A 46 2.96 5.66 -11.16
C ALA A 46 3.54 5.83 -9.75
N GLN A 47 3.26 4.90 -8.84
CA GLN A 47 3.74 4.96 -7.46
C GLN A 47 3.90 3.55 -6.88
N THR A 48 4.77 3.42 -5.88
CA THR A 48 4.90 2.22 -5.05
C THR A 48 4.71 2.62 -3.59
N TRP A 49 3.87 1.92 -2.84
CA TRP A 49 3.66 2.16 -1.42
C TRP A 49 4.12 0.95 -0.62
N VAL A 50 4.99 1.15 0.36
CA VAL A 50 5.53 0.09 1.20
C VAL A 50 5.09 0.33 2.64
N THR A 51 4.49 -0.67 3.26
CA THR A 51 3.93 -0.57 4.62
C THR A 51 5.00 -0.76 5.70
N HIS A 52 5.94 -1.68 5.50
CA HIS A 52 7.01 -2.02 6.45
C HIS A 52 8.18 -2.77 5.75
N PRO A 53 9.38 -2.84 6.36
CA PRO A 53 10.61 -3.27 5.68
C PRO A 53 10.83 -4.79 5.61
N HIS A 54 9.79 -5.61 5.79
CA HIS A 54 10.00 -7.04 5.62
C HIS A 54 10.20 -7.39 4.13
N PRO A 55 11.10 -8.33 3.80
CA PRO A 55 11.43 -8.64 2.40
C PRO A 55 10.21 -9.09 1.56
N ASP A 56 9.22 -9.73 2.18
CA ASP A 56 7.99 -10.13 1.53
C ASP A 56 7.00 -8.98 1.30
N HIS A 57 7.35 -7.73 1.65
CA HIS A 57 6.61 -6.52 1.34
C HIS A 57 7.42 -5.50 0.52
N GLU A 58 8.73 -5.38 0.75
CA GLU A 58 9.58 -4.41 0.02
C GLU A 58 10.52 -5.03 -1.02
N GLY A 59 10.64 -6.37 -1.08
CA GLY A 59 11.70 -7.05 -1.83
C GLY A 59 11.75 -6.74 -3.34
N GLY A 60 10.63 -6.37 -3.94
CA GLY A 60 10.53 -5.93 -5.33
C GLY A 60 10.67 -4.43 -5.55
N ALA A 61 10.59 -3.60 -4.50
CA ALA A 61 10.50 -2.15 -4.62
C ALA A 61 11.72 -1.52 -5.31
N ALA A 62 12.93 -1.90 -4.89
CA ALA A 62 14.17 -1.38 -5.48
C ALA A 62 14.32 -1.75 -6.97
N ALA A 63 13.93 -2.99 -7.33
CA ALA A 63 13.99 -3.45 -8.73
C ALA A 63 12.97 -2.71 -9.60
N LEU A 64 11.74 -2.51 -9.10
CA LEU A 64 10.72 -1.71 -9.78
C LEU A 64 11.16 -0.26 -9.96
N TRP A 65 11.71 0.37 -8.93
CA TRP A 65 12.20 1.73 -9.02
C TRP A 65 13.33 1.88 -10.06
N ARG A 66 14.29 0.96 -10.09
CA ARG A 66 15.35 0.98 -11.13
C ARG A 66 14.81 0.82 -12.55
N GLY A 67 13.76 0.01 -12.72
CA GLY A 67 13.09 -0.18 -14.02
C GLY A 67 12.18 0.99 -14.43
N TYR A 68 11.65 1.73 -13.45
CA TYR A 68 10.75 2.86 -13.62
C TYR A 68 11.22 4.03 -12.76
N MET A 69 12.35 4.64 -13.11
CA MET A 69 13.03 5.65 -12.27
C MET A 69 12.15 6.85 -11.90
N GLU A 70 11.09 7.11 -12.66
CA GLU A 70 10.13 8.20 -12.42
C GLU A 70 8.98 7.83 -11.47
N SER A 71 8.84 6.56 -11.09
CA SER A 71 7.80 6.10 -10.16
C SER A 71 8.28 6.24 -8.71
N PRO A 72 7.79 7.23 -7.93
CA PRO A 72 8.14 7.36 -6.52
C PRO A 72 7.79 6.13 -5.70
N VAL A 73 8.72 5.74 -4.83
CA VAL A 73 8.51 4.79 -3.75
C VAL A 73 8.26 5.56 -2.46
N TYR A 74 7.05 5.38 -1.91
CA TYR A 74 6.62 5.90 -0.62
C TYR A 74 6.82 4.83 0.45
N GLY A 75 7.47 5.21 1.55
CA GLY A 75 7.75 4.34 2.68
C GLY A 75 8.27 5.17 3.86
N GLU A 76 8.28 4.62 5.06
CA GLU A 76 8.98 5.25 6.19
C GLU A 76 10.51 5.23 5.92
N SER A 77 11.29 5.91 6.74
CA SER A 77 12.74 6.01 6.64
C SER A 77 13.51 4.70 6.84
N ASP A 78 12.86 3.63 7.31
CA ASP A 78 13.44 2.28 7.37
C ASP A 78 13.23 1.45 6.09
N ILE A 79 12.48 1.98 5.10
CA ILE A 79 12.30 1.35 3.78
C ILE A 79 13.49 1.69 2.88
N GLU A 80 14.29 0.69 2.50
CA GLU A 80 15.55 0.91 1.77
C GLU A 80 15.32 1.57 0.40
N ALA A 81 14.26 1.17 -0.29
CA ALA A 81 13.93 1.66 -1.63
C ALA A 81 13.17 3.01 -1.62
N ALA A 82 12.87 3.59 -0.45
CA ALA A 82 12.04 4.79 -0.38
C ALA A 82 12.74 5.99 -1.02
N THR A 83 12.04 6.60 -1.97
CA THR A 83 12.43 7.90 -2.57
C THR A 83 11.69 9.07 -1.93
N HIS A 84 10.55 8.78 -1.32
CA HIS A 84 9.68 9.72 -0.64
C HIS A 84 9.39 9.17 0.75
N THR A 85 10.14 9.65 1.73
CA THR A 85 9.90 9.29 3.13
C THR A 85 8.56 9.85 3.59
N VAL A 86 7.70 8.98 4.12
CA VAL A 86 6.41 9.35 4.68
C VAL A 86 6.38 9.11 6.18
N THR A 87 5.56 9.89 6.89
CA THR A 87 5.29 9.76 8.32
C THR A 87 3.80 9.91 8.60
N ALA A 88 3.37 9.69 9.85
CA ALA A 88 1.98 9.85 10.25
C ALA A 88 1.41 11.23 9.84
N GLY A 89 0.27 11.22 9.15
CA GLY A 89 -0.40 12.42 8.66
C GLY A 89 0.13 12.95 7.32
N THR A 90 1.19 12.33 6.76
CA THR A 90 1.64 12.63 5.39
C THR A 90 0.51 12.39 4.40
N GLN A 91 0.31 13.32 3.49
CA GLN A 91 -0.76 13.31 2.51
C GLN A 91 -0.22 13.48 1.10
N PHE A 92 -0.76 12.70 0.17
CA PHE A 92 -0.44 12.78 -1.25
C PHE A 92 -1.63 12.23 -2.05
N THR A 93 -1.56 12.29 -3.38
CA THR A 93 -2.68 11.90 -4.24
C THR A 93 -2.29 10.83 -5.23
N PHE A 94 -3.29 10.06 -5.66
CA PHE A 94 -3.20 9.19 -6.82
C PHE A 94 -4.51 9.30 -7.59
N GLY A 95 -4.47 9.65 -8.88
CA GLY A 95 -5.69 9.90 -9.65
C GLY A 95 -6.58 10.97 -8.98
N ASP A 96 -7.83 10.61 -8.72
CA ASP A 96 -8.83 11.41 -8.01
C ASP A 96 -8.92 11.12 -6.50
N GLY A 97 -8.02 10.29 -5.96
CA GLY A 97 -8.02 9.85 -4.58
C GLY A 97 -7.01 10.59 -3.70
N GLN A 98 -7.41 10.87 -2.46
CA GLN A 98 -6.54 11.41 -1.41
C GLN A 98 -5.96 10.24 -0.60
N VAL A 99 -4.65 10.22 -0.45
CA VAL A 99 -3.95 9.26 0.40
C VAL A 99 -3.53 9.95 1.69
N THR A 100 -3.77 9.31 2.82
CA THR A 100 -3.28 9.72 4.13
C THR A 100 -2.52 8.57 4.76
N VAL A 101 -1.31 8.83 5.24
CA VAL A 101 -0.47 7.84 5.92
C VAL A 101 -0.80 7.82 7.40
N TRP A 102 -1.07 6.63 7.93
CA TRP A 102 -1.27 6.38 9.35
C TRP A 102 -0.08 5.61 9.91
N ALA A 103 0.50 6.07 11.03
CA ALA A 103 1.39 5.23 11.80
C ALA A 103 0.56 4.14 12.50
N THR A 104 0.94 2.89 12.28
CA THR A 104 0.26 1.71 12.83
C THR A 104 1.28 0.75 13.43
N PRO A 105 2.09 1.21 14.42
CA PRO A 105 3.16 0.42 15.01
C PRO A 105 2.60 -0.84 15.68
N GLY A 106 3.39 -1.91 15.68
CA GLY A 106 3.02 -3.19 16.28
C GLY A 106 3.85 -4.32 15.70
N HIS A 107 3.54 -4.74 14.47
CA HIS A 107 4.33 -5.75 13.74
C HIS A 107 5.78 -5.31 13.51
N THR A 108 5.95 -4.04 13.15
CA THR A 108 7.23 -3.32 13.24
C THR A 108 7.02 -1.97 13.93
N ASP A 109 8.08 -1.40 14.49
CA ASP A 109 8.02 -0.11 15.23
C ASP A 109 7.58 1.06 14.34
N ARG A 110 7.85 0.97 13.03
CA ARG A 110 7.59 2.02 12.03
C ARG A 110 6.56 1.60 10.99
N HIS A 111 5.79 0.54 11.25
CA HIS A 111 4.77 0.08 10.32
C HIS A 111 3.78 1.20 10.01
N THR A 112 3.49 1.39 8.72
CA THR A 112 2.54 2.39 8.23
C THR A 112 1.38 1.74 7.48
N SER A 113 0.22 2.39 7.54
CA SER A 113 -0.96 2.03 6.75
C SER A 113 -1.32 3.19 5.82
N TYR A 114 -1.75 2.88 4.60
CA TYR A 114 -2.18 3.89 3.63
C TYR A 114 -3.72 3.91 3.55
N LEU A 115 -4.32 5.03 3.93
CA LEU A 115 -5.74 5.30 3.76
C LEU A 115 -5.96 6.03 2.43
N LEU A 116 -6.63 5.40 1.48
CA LEU A 116 -7.02 5.98 0.20
C LEU A 116 -8.52 6.30 0.22
N GLU A 117 -8.85 7.60 0.17
CA GLU A 117 -10.22 8.10 0.05
C GLU A 117 -10.52 8.46 -1.40
N THR A 118 -11.59 7.89 -1.95
CA THR A 118 -12.05 8.13 -3.33
C THR A 118 -13.54 8.45 -3.34
N SER A 119 -14.09 8.86 -4.48
CA SER A 119 -15.55 8.97 -4.67
C SER A 119 -16.29 7.66 -4.41
N ASP A 120 -15.63 6.52 -4.63
CA ASP A 120 -16.20 5.17 -4.53
C ASP A 120 -16.14 4.59 -3.11
N GLY A 121 -15.51 5.31 -2.17
CA GLY A 121 -15.37 4.93 -0.77
C GLY A 121 -13.92 5.04 -0.25
N ILE A 122 -13.75 4.55 0.98
CA ILE A 122 -12.47 4.56 1.71
C ILE A 122 -11.83 3.17 1.64
N HIS A 123 -10.54 3.12 1.33
CA HIS A 123 -9.72 1.91 1.21
C HIS A 123 -8.50 2.00 2.13
N VAL A 124 -8.31 1.03 3.05
CA VAL A 124 -7.12 0.98 3.93
C VAL A 124 -6.21 -0.16 3.53
N PHE A 125 -4.95 0.14 3.21
CA PHE A 125 -3.87 -0.83 2.99
C PHE A 125 -3.04 -0.91 4.27
N CYS A 126 -3.28 -1.96 5.08
CA CYS A 126 -2.80 -2.02 6.46
C CYS A 126 -1.58 -2.92 6.70
N GLY A 127 -0.97 -3.44 5.62
CA GLY A 127 0.11 -4.42 5.71
C GLY A 127 -0.25 -5.54 6.70
N ASP A 128 0.69 -5.79 7.62
CA ASP A 128 0.62 -6.87 8.61
C ASP A 128 0.00 -6.42 9.96
N THR A 129 -0.56 -5.22 10.08
CA THR A 129 -1.11 -4.74 11.37
C THR A 129 -2.51 -5.29 11.69
N LEU A 130 -3.39 -5.44 10.69
CA LEU A 130 -4.78 -5.86 10.93
C LEU A 130 -5.12 -7.16 10.18
N PHE A 131 -5.23 -8.26 10.93
CA PHE A 131 -5.61 -9.56 10.39
C PHE A 131 -7.03 -9.97 10.77
N PHE A 132 -7.90 -10.20 9.78
CA PHE A 132 -9.14 -10.96 9.98
C PHE A 132 -8.91 -12.43 9.57
N ARG A 133 -8.77 -13.32 10.57
CA ARG A 133 -8.75 -14.80 10.46
C ARG A 133 -7.66 -15.44 9.58
N ARG A 134 -6.40 -14.95 9.62
CA ARG A 134 -5.17 -15.53 8.99
C ARG A 134 -4.78 -15.11 7.55
N LEU A 135 -5.03 -13.88 7.10
CA LEU A 135 -4.47 -13.41 5.81
C LEU A 135 -3.66 -12.14 6.01
N ARG A 136 -2.44 -12.11 5.47
CA ARG A 136 -1.41 -11.12 5.82
C ARG A 136 -1.54 -9.74 5.17
N THR A 137 -2.36 -9.58 4.13
CA THR A 137 -2.54 -8.27 3.51
C THR A 137 -3.99 -8.08 3.09
N ARG A 138 -4.64 -6.99 3.55
CA ARG A 138 -6.04 -6.68 3.20
C ARG A 138 -6.24 -5.21 2.85
N VAL A 139 -7.21 -4.98 1.96
CA VAL A 139 -7.83 -3.69 1.70
C VAL A 139 -9.21 -3.65 2.34
N TYR A 140 -9.44 -2.70 3.25
CA TYR A 140 -10.76 -2.50 3.84
C TYR A 140 -11.55 -1.46 3.06
N ARG A 141 -12.68 -1.83 2.45
CA ARG A 141 -13.63 -0.88 1.84
C ARG A 141 -14.71 -0.50 2.86
N HIS A 142 -14.93 0.79 3.10
CA HIS A 142 -16.03 1.26 3.97
C HIS A 142 -16.78 2.48 3.40
N ASN A 143 -18.11 2.49 3.60
CA ASN A 143 -18.99 3.64 3.34
C ASN A 143 -19.04 4.55 4.59
N ARG A 144 -19.13 5.88 4.38
CA ARG A 144 -18.92 6.95 5.39
C ARG A 144 -19.72 6.85 6.70
N THR A 145 -20.77 6.03 6.79
CA THR A 145 -21.64 5.92 7.99
C THR A 145 -21.07 5.11 9.14
N ALA A 146 -20.03 4.29 8.93
CA ALA A 146 -19.53 3.33 9.93
C ALA A 146 -18.28 3.79 10.73
N LEU A 147 -17.80 5.02 10.51
CA LEU A 147 -16.64 5.61 11.21
C LEU A 147 -16.82 5.78 12.74
N ARG A 148 -18.01 5.49 13.30
CA ARG A 148 -18.26 5.52 14.75
C ARG A 148 -17.90 4.21 15.49
N GLN A 149 -17.42 3.17 14.81
CA GLN A 149 -17.22 1.85 15.43
C GLN A 149 -15.81 1.25 15.32
N LEU A 150 -14.80 2.02 14.92
CA LEU A 150 -13.43 1.61 15.22
C LEU A 150 -13.22 1.77 16.74
N PRO A 151 -12.85 0.71 17.48
CA PRO A 151 -12.47 0.89 18.88
C PRO A 151 -11.29 1.87 18.88
N THR A 152 -11.44 2.96 19.61
CA THR A 152 -10.35 3.84 19.98
C THR A 152 -9.25 2.99 20.61
N LEU A 153 -8.18 2.72 19.87
CA LEU A 153 -6.94 2.20 20.43
C LEU A 153 -6.35 3.35 21.25
N GLN A 154 -6.69 3.39 22.54
CA GLN A 154 -5.94 4.19 23.49
C GLN A 154 -4.60 3.49 23.72
N PRO A 155 -3.48 4.23 23.74
CA PRO A 155 -2.20 3.64 24.13
C PRO A 155 -2.28 3.17 25.58
N PRO A 156 -1.70 2.01 25.93
CA PRO A 156 -1.67 1.55 27.31
C PRO A 156 -0.90 2.53 28.20
N ALA A 157 -1.37 2.66 29.44
CA ALA A 157 -0.81 3.51 30.50
C ALA A 157 0.63 3.15 30.87
#